data_AF-A0A2V8FL28-F1
#
_entry.id   AF-A0A2V8FL28-F1
#
_cell.length_a   1.000
_cell.length_b   1.000
_cell.length_c   1.000
_cell.angle_alpha   90.00
_cell.angle_beta   90.00
_cell.angle_gamma   90.00
#
_symmetry.space_group_name_H-M   'P 1'
#
loop_
_entity.id
_entity.type
_entity.pdbx_description
1 polymer ?
#
loop_
_entity_poly.entity_id
_entity_poly.type
_entity_poly.pdbx_seq_one_letter_code
_entity_poly.pdbx_strand_id
1 'polypeptide(L)'
;MRAGLADHVRAASALLTAFEITGRLPYSMLAEELMQLSLRELLDEGGDDLVGHCEAARVLCRLAALHDDPAYRGAAVIATDARYRDDAARILAAQSPRALAASPAHAAAYGLALLDLR
;
A
#
# COMPACT_ATOMS: atom_id res chain seq x y z
N MET A 1 -7.03 8.96 20.84
CA MET A 1 -6.29 7.77 20.36
C MET A 1 -6.01 8.02 18.89
N ARG A 2 -4.74 8.28 18.50
CA ARG A 2 -4.37 8.32 17.08
C ARG A 2 -4.26 6.87 16.61
N ALA A 3 -4.92 6.51 15.52
CA ALA A 3 -4.73 5.20 14.89
C ALA A 3 -3.27 5.12 14.42
N GLY A 4 -2.63 3.96 14.61
CA GLY A 4 -1.23 3.75 14.21
C GLY A 4 -1.10 3.52 12.70
N LEU A 5 0.11 3.60 12.18
CA LEU A 5 0.42 3.33 10.77
C LEU A 5 -0.19 2.00 10.28
N ALA A 6 -0.05 0.94 11.06
CA ALA A 6 -0.62 -0.37 10.75
C ALA A 6 -2.15 -0.36 10.66
N ASP A 7 -2.84 0.48 11.44
CA ASP A 7 -4.29 0.59 11.39
C ASP A 7 -4.73 1.29 10.10
N HIS A 8 -4.00 2.32 9.65
CA HIS A 8 -4.25 2.96 8.36
C HIS A 8 -4.06 1.99 7.19
N VAL A 9 -2.98 1.21 7.19
CA VAL A 9 -2.72 0.21 6.14
C VAL A 9 -3.84 -0.85 6.08
N ARG A 10 -4.24 -1.39 7.24
CA ARG A 10 -5.35 -2.37 7.30
C ARG A 10 -6.68 -1.77 6.86
N ALA A 11 -6.98 -0.55 7.29
CA ALA A 11 -8.19 0.16 6.90
C ALA A 11 -8.22 0.43 5.39
N ALA A 12 -7.11 0.91 4.82
CA ALA A 12 -6.98 1.14 3.38
C ALA A 12 -7.16 -0.16 2.58
N SER A 13 -6.55 -1.26 3.01
CA SER A 13 -6.73 -2.57 2.38
C SER A 13 -8.19 -3.02 2.38
N ALA A 14 -8.89 -2.88 3.52
CA ALA A 14 -10.30 -3.23 3.65
C ALA A 14 -11.20 -2.34 2.78
N LEU A 15 -10.91 -1.04 2.71
CA LEU A 15 -11.65 -0.08 1.89
C LEU A 15 -11.48 -0.39 0.39
N LEU A 16 -10.29 -0.75 -0.08
CA LEU A 16 -10.09 -1.17 -1.47
C LEU A 16 -10.86 -2.45 -1.80
N THR A 17 -10.95 -3.39 -0.86
CA THR A 17 -11.79 -4.59 -1.03
C THR A 17 -13.27 -4.22 -1.07
N ALA A 18 -13.72 -3.29 -0.23
CA ALA A 18 -15.09 -2.77 -0.29
C ALA A 18 -15.37 -2.06 -1.62
N PHE A 19 -14.41 -1.33 -2.16
CA PHE A 19 -14.51 -0.72 -3.49
C PHE A 19 -14.65 -1.78 -4.59
N GLU A 20 -13.81 -2.81 -4.59
CA GLU A 20 -13.88 -3.92 -5.56
C GLU A 20 -15.24 -4.62 -5.54
N ILE A 21 -15.85 -4.77 -4.35
CA ILE A 21 -17.16 -5.43 -4.20
C ILE A 21 -18.30 -4.51 -4.62
N THR A 22 -18.22 -3.21 -4.32
CA THR A 22 -19.39 -2.30 -4.40
C THR A 22 -19.33 -1.27 -5.51
N GLY A 23 -18.15 -1.02 -6.08
CA GLY A 23 -17.89 0.06 -7.03
C GLY A 23 -18.02 1.48 -6.46
N ARG A 24 -18.21 1.64 -5.14
CA ARG A 24 -18.42 2.96 -4.53
C ARG A 24 -17.10 3.71 -4.37
N LEU A 25 -16.88 4.70 -5.24
CA LEU A 25 -15.69 5.56 -5.26
C LEU A 25 -15.21 6.08 -3.89
N PRO A 26 -16.08 6.48 -2.94
CA PRO A 26 -15.61 6.98 -1.65
C PRO A 26 -14.71 6.01 -0.88
N TYR A 27 -14.83 4.69 -1.11
CA TYR A 27 -13.99 3.72 -0.43
C TYR A 27 -12.55 3.75 -0.92
N SER A 28 -12.33 3.73 -2.24
CA SER A 28 -10.98 3.79 -2.80
C SER A 28 -10.33 5.16 -2.58
N MET A 29 -11.11 6.24 -2.67
CA MET A 29 -10.64 7.58 -2.34
C MET A 29 -10.18 7.70 -0.89
N LEU A 30 -10.96 7.21 0.07
CA LEU A 30 -10.57 7.24 1.48
C LEU A 30 -9.35 6.33 1.75
N ALA A 31 -9.26 5.18 1.08
CA ALA A 31 -8.07 4.33 1.18
C ALA A 31 -6.81 5.07 0.72
N GLU A 32 -6.93 5.82 -0.37
CA GLU A 32 -5.85 6.63 -0.93
C GLU A 32 -5.40 7.74 0.03
N GLU A 33 -6.34 8.49 0.62
CA GLU A 33 -6.07 9.53 1.61
C GLU A 33 -5.32 8.98 2.84
N LEU A 34 -5.77 7.83 3.36
CA LEU A 34 -5.12 7.17 4.50
C LEU A 34 -3.67 6.80 4.17
N MET A 35 -3.43 6.30 2.96
CA MET A 35 -2.08 5.94 2.53
C MET A 35 -1.20 7.17 2.32
N GLN A 36 -1.70 8.27 1.77
CA GLN A 36 -0.94 9.52 1.62
C GLN A 36 -0.50 10.10 2.96
N LEU A 37 -1.40 10.10 3.96
CA LEU A 37 -1.09 10.56 5.31
C LEU A 37 0.02 9.70 5.96
N SER A 38 0.06 8.43 5.58
CA SER A 38 0.97 7.41 6.13
C SER A 38 2.27 7.27 5.35
N LEU A 39 2.31 7.74 4.10
CA LEU A 39 3.37 7.44 3.15
C LEU A 39 4.73 7.99 3.59
N ARG A 40 4.75 9.21 4.14
CA ARG A 40 5.99 9.79 4.64
C ARG A 40 6.62 8.94 5.74
N GLU A 41 5.81 8.50 6.69
CA GLU A 41 6.25 7.64 7.81
C GLU A 41 6.76 6.29 7.28
N LEU A 42 6.04 5.66 6.34
CA LEU A 42 6.45 4.40 5.70
C LEU A 42 7.79 4.48 4.93
N LEU A 43 8.14 5.67 4.43
CA LEU A 43 9.36 5.88 3.65
C LEU A 43 10.54 6.31 4.51
N ASP A 44 10.28 7.11 5.55
CA ASP A 44 11.28 7.59 6.49
C ASP A 44 11.65 6.47 7.50
N GLU A 45 10.68 5.65 7.89
CA GLU A 45 10.91 4.50 8.76
C GLU A 45 11.30 3.29 7.92
N GLY A 46 12.59 2.96 7.89
CA GLY A 46 13.04 1.59 7.62
C GLY A 46 12.70 0.67 8.81
N GLY A 47 11.47 0.74 9.32
CA GLY A 47 11.04 0.17 10.59
C GLY A 47 11.17 -1.35 10.67
N ASP A 48 11.11 -1.89 11.89
CA ASP A 48 11.31 -3.33 12.14
C ASP A 48 10.10 -4.20 11.76
N ASP A 49 8.98 -3.59 11.41
CA ASP A 49 7.77 -4.31 10.98
C ASP A 49 7.80 -4.67 9.49
N LEU A 50 8.56 -5.72 9.14
CA LEU A 50 8.62 -6.24 7.77
C LEU A 50 7.21 -6.53 7.19
N VAL A 51 6.32 -7.11 7.99
CA VAL A 51 4.98 -7.52 7.51
C VAL A 51 4.13 -6.29 7.22
N GLY A 52 4.11 -5.29 8.10
CA GLY A 52 3.39 -4.04 7.87
C GLY A 52 3.86 -3.30 6.61
N HIS A 53 5.16 -3.28 6.34
CA HIS A 53 5.70 -2.71 5.10
C HIS A 53 5.28 -3.50 3.86
N CYS A 54 5.21 -4.83 3.95
CA CYS A 54 4.71 -5.67 2.86
C CYS A 54 3.22 -5.42 2.61
N GLU A 55 2.40 -5.31 3.65
CA GLU A 55 0.98 -4.95 3.52
C GLU A 55 0.81 -3.56 2.89
N ALA A 56 1.59 -2.58 3.33
CA ALA A 56 1.59 -1.23 2.76
C ALA A 56 1.93 -1.25 1.27
N ALA A 57 3.01 -1.94 0.88
CA ALA A 57 3.41 -2.06 -0.52
C ALA A 57 2.31 -2.69 -1.39
N ARG A 58 1.60 -3.71 -0.89
CA ARG A 58 0.48 -4.33 -1.62
C ARG A 58 -0.71 -3.38 -1.79
N VAL A 59 -1.02 -2.56 -0.78
CA VAL A 59 -2.04 -1.51 -0.90
C VAL A 59 -1.62 -0.50 -1.96
N LEU A 60 -0.35 -0.07 -1.97
CA LEU A 60 0.17 0.85 -2.97
C LEU A 60 0.11 0.25 -4.39
N CYS A 61 0.38 -1.04 -4.57
CA CYS A 61 0.21 -1.71 -5.87
C CYS A 61 -1.25 -1.69 -6.34
N ARG A 62 -2.21 -1.91 -5.43
CA ARG A 62 -3.65 -1.82 -5.76
C ARG A 62 -4.05 -0.40 -6.15
N LEU A 63 -3.54 0.61 -5.44
CA LEU A 63 -3.76 2.02 -5.80
C LEU A 63 -3.11 2.36 -7.15
N ALA A 64 -1.91 1.85 -7.44
CA ALA A 64 -1.28 2.02 -8.74
C ALA A 64 -2.15 1.46 -9.88
N ALA A 65 -2.70 0.25 -9.70
CA ALA A 65 -3.61 -0.35 -10.68
C ALA A 65 -4.88 0.47 -10.91
N LEU A 66 -5.43 1.08 -9.86
CA LEU A 66 -6.55 2.03 -10.01
C LEU A 66 -6.13 3.29 -10.77
N HIS A 67 -4.94 3.82 -10.50
CA HIS A 67 -4.42 5.00 -11.20
C HIS A 67 -4.00 4.72 -12.64
N ASP A 68 -3.81 3.46 -13.02
CA ASP A 68 -3.59 3.03 -14.41
C ASP A 68 -4.93 2.93 -15.19
N ASP A 69 -6.08 2.88 -14.49
CA ASP A 69 -7.42 2.87 -15.11
C ASP A 69 -7.90 4.30 -15.47
N PRO A 70 -8.08 4.64 -16.77
CA PRO A 70 -8.53 5.96 -17.18
C PRO A 70 -9.90 6.35 -16.63
N ALA A 71 -10.82 5.39 -16.45
CA ALA A 71 -12.15 5.65 -15.92
C ALA A 71 -12.08 6.03 -14.44
N TYR A 72 -11.22 5.36 -13.67
CA TYR A 72 -10.95 5.71 -12.29
C TYR A 72 -10.31 7.09 -12.19
N ARG A 73 -9.24 7.35 -12.95
CA ARG A 73 -8.55 8.67 -12.98
C ARG A 73 -9.48 9.83 -13.31
N GLY A 74 -10.45 9.62 -14.20
CA GLY A 74 -11.42 10.65 -14.58
C GLY A 74 -12.45 10.95 -13.47
N ALA A 75 -12.67 10.00 -12.55
CA ALA A 75 -13.69 10.09 -11.51
C ALA A 75 -13.11 10.40 -10.11
N ALA A 76 -11.90 9.94 -9.81
CA ALA A 76 -11.19 10.17 -8.56
C ALA A 76 -10.15 11.30 -8.74
N VAL A 77 -10.36 12.43 -8.04
CA VAL A 77 -9.50 13.64 -8.13
C VAL A 77 -8.50 13.69 -6.97
N ILE A 78 -7.95 12.55 -6.56
CA ILE A 78 -6.99 12.48 -5.44
C ILE A 78 -5.61 12.09 -5.98
N ALA A 79 -4.58 12.78 -5.47
CA ALA A 79 -3.16 12.71 -5.86
C ALA A 79 -2.88 12.18 -7.27
N THR A 80 -3.23 12.99 -8.26
CA THR A 80 -3.05 12.68 -9.69
C THR A 80 -1.61 12.35 -10.09
N ASP A 81 -0.65 12.82 -9.31
CA ASP A 81 0.80 12.66 -9.51
C ASP A 81 1.43 11.62 -8.58
N ALA A 82 0.64 10.91 -7.78
CA ALA A 82 1.14 9.86 -6.91
C ALA A 82 1.80 8.73 -7.72
N ARG A 83 2.97 8.29 -7.24
CA ARG A 83 3.78 7.24 -7.87
C ARG A 83 3.75 5.97 -7.04
N TYR A 84 2.54 5.46 -6.78
CA TYR A 84 2.34 4.37 -5.83
C TYR A 84 3.16 3.11 -6.14
N ARG A 85 3.36 2.78 -7.42
CA ARG A 85 4.22 1.66 -7.82
C ARG A 85 5.68 1.90 -7.45
N ASP A 86 6.19 3.11 -7.68
CA ASP A 86 7.58 3.47 -7.32
C ASP A 86 7.78 3.48 -5.80
N ASP A 87 6.78 3.97 -5.06
CA ASP A 87 6.80 3.99 -3.60
C ASP A 87 6.76 2.57 -3.02
N ALA A 88 5.92 1.68 -3.56
CA ALA A 88 5.91 0.27 -3.21
C ALA A 88 7.27 -0.40 -3.47
N ALA A 89 7.88 -0.13 -4.63
CA ALA A 89 9.20 -0.63 -4.98
C ALA A 89 10.27 -0.15 -4.00
N ARG A 90 10.24 1.13 -3.63
CA ARG A 90 11.17 1.72 -2.66
C ARG A 90 11.03 1.10 -1.27
N ILE A 91 9.80 0.90 -0.79
CA ILE A 91 9.52 0.24 0.49
C ILE A 91 10.07 -1.19 0.49
N LEU A 92 9.77 -1.97 -0.55
CA LEU A 92 10.23 -3.37 -0.61
C LEU A 92 11.75 -3.46 -0.74
N ALA A 93 12.39 -2.60 -1.55
CA ALA A 93 13.84 -2.56 -1.67
C ALA A 93 14.53 -2.31 -0.30
N ALA A 94 13.99 -1.41 0.52
CA ALA A 94 14.51 -1.12 1.85
C ALA A 94 14.40 -2.32 2.82
N GLN A 95 13.41 -3.20 2.61
CA GLN A 95 13.14 -4.35 3.48
C GLN A 95 13.86 -5.64 3.05
N SER A 96 14.52 -5.66 1.89
CA SER A 96 15.21 -6.84 1.37
C SER A 96 16.20 -7.48 2.35
N PRO A 97 17.08 -6.74 3.07
CA PRO A 97 18.00 -7.35 4.03
C PRO A 97 17.28 -8.07 5.18
N ARG A 98 16.15 -7.52 5.65
CA ARG A 98 15.35 -8.14 6.71
C ARG A 98 14.64 -9.39 6.23
N ALA A 99 14.08 -9.37 5.02
CA ALA A 99 13.41 -10.52 4.43
C ALA A 99 14.33 -11.75 4.33
N LEU A 100 15.62 -11.55 4.05
CA LEU A 100 16.62 -12.62 4.01
C LEU A 100 16.91 -13.26 5.38
N ALA A 101 16.77 -12.49 6.45
CA ALA A 101 17.00 -12.94 7.83
C ALA A 101 15.70 -13.34 8.56
N ALA A 102 14.54 -13.19 7.93
CA ALA A 102 13.25 -13.37 8.56
C ALA A 102 12.83 -14.85 8.66
N SER A 103 11.80 -15.11 9.46
CA SER A 103 11.12 -16.40 9.46
C SER A 103 10.53 -16.72 8.08
N PRO A 104 10.32 -18.00 7.72
CA PRO A 104 9.71 -18.37 6.45
C PRO A 104 8.35 -17.70 6.19
N ALA A 105 7.54 -17.49 7.23
CA ALA A 105 6.25 -16.83 7.13
C ALA A 105 6.39 -15.34 6.73
N HIS A 106 7.34 -14.62 7.33
CA HIS A 106 7.59 -13.22 6.99
C HIS A 106 8.27 -13.07 5.63
N ALA A 107 9.20 -13.96 5.28
CA ALA A 107 9.81 -14.00 3.96
C ALA A 107 8.76 -14.30 2.87
N ALA A 108 7.75 -15.14 3.15
CA ALA A 108 6.64 -15.38 2.24
C ALA A 108 5.77 -14.13 2.05
N ALA A 109 5.48 -13.36 3.10
CA ALA A 109 4.76 -12.09 2.99
C ALA A 109 5.50 -11.09 2.08
N TYR A 110 6.83 -11.00 2.21
CA TYR A 110 7.68 -10.21 1.33
C TYR A 110 7.64 -10.70 -0.13
N GLY A 111 7.73 -12.02 -0.33
CA GLY A 111 7.61 -12.63 -1.66
C GLY A 111 6.27 -12.32 -2.34
N LEU A 112 5.16 -12.37 -1.60
CA LEU A 112 3.84 -12.00 -2.13
C LEU A 112 3.78 -10.52 -2.51
N ALA A 113 4.34 -9.63 -1.69
CA ALA A 113 4.38 -8.21 -2.03
C ALA A 113 5.23 -7.93 -3.29
N LEU A 114 6.33 -8.66 -3.49
CA LEU A 114 7.11 -8.59 -4.73
C LEU A 114 6.36 -9.10 -5.97
N LEU A 115 5.44 -10.07 -5.81
CA LEU A 115 4.60 -10.54 -6.91
C LEU A 115 3.58 -9.46 -7.32
N ASP A 116 2.98 -8.79 -6.35
CA ASP A 116 1.99 -7.72 -6.57
C ASP A 116 2.62 -6.46 -7.21
N LEU A 117 3.93 -6.27 -7.10
CA LEU A 117 4.66 -5.13 -7.70
C LEU A 117 4.83 -5.24 -9.23
N ARG A 118 4.61 -6.42 -9.82
CA ARG A 118 4.96 -6.72 -11.22
C ARG A 118 4.12 -5.97 -12.26
#